data_AF-A0A854X205-F1
#
_entry.id   AF-A0A854X205-F1
#
_cell.length_a   1.000
_cell.length_b   1.000
_cell.length_c   1.000
_cell.angle_alpha   90.00
_cell.angle_beta   90.00
_cell.angle_gamma   90.00
#
_symmetry.space_group_name_H-M   'P 1'
#
loop_
_entity.id
_entity.type
_entity.pdbx_description
1 polymer ?
#
loop_
_entity_poly.entity_id
_entity_poly.type
_entity_poly.pdbx_seq_one_letter_code
_entity_poly.pdbx_strand_id
1 'polypeptide(L)'
;MQFNNADIERLVSRTLIIECFEIELTQNTDDSPVSFNGPGSIKIEPDGKLSLKMYDSTKKSSMSQMMHIAFHHGTGVVAESEYFSLKAKDSNGNIWLAPRNYINDGLQLTPHGAIVEFHILDIRTERARHRTDLNGTSIANIIIAGNYRLPFNKFEDQPDGSSSVTGLEFRIESAEITISQKAKHLTLDVISTSVQIDHDFIIKISEALSIAIGREAWPSYYRVYRDGMLSSFLNGKSDVGEEGMVRPLVDVFPYKTAKLITFINCYIKNRKKEHDHIVYYWRRLYYISNKVTDVAALVLTVNIEGLINNYFREGRVPSRTLLGEINLSKKLIRPLKLPGSTNSRLKNTLGGMKTVTAPNILRSLADEGQILEAHVKSWNNLRHSLAHAGNMESDSTTLSLFVTDIYNCLNLFYHLIGLSVGYDGRLIGDSDLLSPAESTRLAERQLDLF
;
A
#
# COMPACT_ATOMS: atom_id res chain seq x y z
N MET A 1 7.12 0.89 -25.39
CA MET A 1 7.73 2.21 -25.67
C MET A 1 8.94 2.30 -24.76
N GLN A 2 10.08 2.82 -25.23
CA GLN A 2 11.11 3.25 -24.30
C GLN A 2 10.89 4.74 -24.10
N PHE A 3 10.24 5.12 -22.98
CA PHE A 3 10.29 6.50 -22.54
C PHE A 3 11.76 6.90 -22.53
N ASN A 4 12.09 7.90 -23.33
CA ASN A 4 13.42 8.49 -23.32
C ASN A 4 13.53 9.41 -22.09
N ASN A 5 14.69 10.01 -21.89
CA ASN A 5 14.90 10.91 -20.75
C ASN A 5 13.92 12.10 -20.76
N ALA A 6 13.55 12.64 -21.92
CA ALA A 6 12.58 13.73 -22.01
C ALA A 6 11.14 13.30 -21.65
N ASP A 7 10.77 12.06 -21.94
CA ASP A 7 9.48 11.49 -21.53
C ASP A 7 9.45 11.23 -20.02
N ILE A 8 10.56 10.73 -19.45
CA ILE A 8 10.73 10.55 -18.00
C ILE A 8 10.65 11.91 -17.29
N GLU A 9 11.34 12.94 -17.79
CA GLU A 9 11.26 14.30 -17.22
C GLU A 9 9.83 14.84 -17.27
N ARG A 10 9.10 14.64 -18.38
CA ARG A 10 7.68 15.01 -18.48
C ARG A 10 6.78 14.20 -17.52
N LEU A 11 7.06 12.91 -17.34
CA LEU A 11 6.35 12.05 -16.39
C LEU A 11 6.50 12.57 -14.95
N VAL A 12 7.74 12.76 -14.50
CA VAL A 12 8.04 13.14 -13.11
C VAL A 12 7.68 14.60 -12.82
N SER A 13 7.59 15.46 -13.85
CA SER A 13 7.12 16.83 -13.74
C SER A 13 5.60 17.00 -13.94
N ARG A 14 4.85 15.90 -14.09
CA ARG A 14 3.37 15.93 -14.29
C ARG A 14 2.93 16.68 -15.54
N THR A 15 3.72 16.58 -16.62
CA THR A 15 3.45 17.23 -17.92
C THR A 15 3.41 16.24 -19.08
N LEU A 16 3.46 14.93 -18.80
CA LEU A 16 3.37 13.89 -19.81
C LEU A 16 1.96 13.82 -20.40
N ILE A 17 1.90 13.93 -21.72
CA ILE A 17 0.69 13.73 -22.54
C ILE A 17 1.03 12.73 -23.64
N ILE A 18 0.21 11.69 -23.76
CA ILE A 18 0.28 10.66 -24.80
C ILE A 18 -0.90 10.90 -25.75
N GLU A 19 -0.60 11.49 -26.90
CA GLU A 19 -1.59 11.71 -27.97
C GLU A 19 -1.95 10.39 -28.63
N CYS A 20 -3.25 10.10 -28.70
CA CYS A 20 -3.80 8.86 -29.22
C CYS A 20 -4.76 9.13 -30.39
N PHE A 21 -4.41 8.65 -31.58
CA PHE A 21 -5.24 8.84 -32.77
C PHE A 21 -6.42 7.88 -32.84
N GLU A 22 -6.29 6.71 -32.21
CA GLU A 22 -7.34 5.70 -32.13
C GLU A 22 -7.48 5.28 -30.66
N ILE A 23 -8.60 5.59 -30.03
CA ILE A 23 -8.99 5.08 -28.71
C ILE A 23 -10.29 4.30 -28.87
N GLU A 24 -10.28 3.07 -28.39
CA GLU A 24 -11.43 2.18 -28.30
C GLU A 24 -11.70 1.89 -26.81
N LEU A 25 -12.91 2.19 -26.36
CA LEU A 25 -13.45 1.77 -25.07
C LEU A 25 -14.60 0.81 -25.34
N THR A 26 -14.57 -0.39 -24.76
CA THR A 26 -15.62 -1.39 -24.96
C THR A 26 -16.09 -1.92 -23.61
N GLN A 27 -17.40 -1.88 -23.35
CA GLN A 27 -18.00 -2.38 -22.13
C GLN A 27 -17.76 -3.90 -21.99
N ASN A 28 -17.42 -4.36 -20.78
CA ASN A 28 -17.08 -5.75 -20.46
C ASN A 28 -18.33 -6.64 -20.34
N THR A 29 -19.20 -6.64 -21.35
CA THR A 29 -20.40 -7.47 -21.43
C THR A 29 -20.48 -8.20 -22.77
N ASP A 30 -20.96 -9.44 -22.76
CA ASP A 30 -21.15 -10.23 -23.99
C ASP A 30 -22.41 -9.80 -24.75
N ASP A 31 -23.42 -9.30 -24.03
CA ASP A 31 -24.67 -8.84 -24.63
C ASP A 31 -24.60 -7.35 -24.97
N SER A 32 -24.52 -7.07 -26.28
CA SER A 32 -24.67 -5.73 -26.86
C SER A 32 -23.79 -4.66 -26.20
N PRO A 33 -22.46 -4.85 -26.13
CA PRO A 33 -21.57 -3.94 -25.40
C PRO A 33 -21.61 -2.54 -25.98
N VAL A 34 -21.65 -1.55 -25.08
CA VAL A 34 -21.45 -0.17 -25.48
C VAL A 34 -19.97 0.06 -25.75
N SER A 35 -19.66 0.65 -26.92
CA SER A 35 -18.31 1.04 -27.28
C SER A 35 -18.20 2.51 -27.65
N PHE A 36 -17.09 3.15 -27.32
CA PHE A 36 -16.70 4.48 -27.79
C PHE A 36 -15.45 4.39 -28.64
N ASN A 37 -15.41 5.13 -29.75
CA ASN A 37 -14.29 5.12 -30.68
C ASN A 37 -13.95 6.53 -31.15
N GLY A 38 -12.68 6.92 -31.03
CA GLY A 38 -12.18 8.15 -31.62
C GLY A 38 -10.86 8.63 -31.04
N PRO A 39 -10.39 9.83 -31.45
CA PRO A 39 -9.12 10.36 -31.00
C PRO A 39 -9.20 10.95 -29.59
N GLY A 40 -8.05 11.12 -28.97
CA GLY A 40 -7.95 11.71 -27.63
C GLY A 40 -6.53 11.66 -27.08
N SER A 41 -6.41 11.77 -25.77
CA SER A 41 -5.12 11.72 -25.09
C SER A 41 -5.21 11.06 -23.73
N ILE A 42 -4.06 10.54 -23.29
CA ILE A 42 -3.83 10.08 -21.92
C ILE A 42 -2.82 11.01 -21.28
N LYS A 43 -3.13 11.58 -20.12
CA LYS A 43 -2.24 12.54 -19.44
C LYS A 43 -2.07 12.23 -17.96
N ILE A 44 -0.95 12.67 -17.41
CA ILE A 44 -0.73 12.73 -15.96
C ILE A 44 -1.22 14.08 -15.48
N GLU A 45 -2.22 14.09 -14.60
CA GLU A 45 -2.74 15.30 -13.99
C GLU A 45 -1.75 15.87 -12.96
N PRO A 46 -1.89 17.16 -12.58
CA PRO A 46 -1.04 17.77 -11.55
C PRO A 46 -1.07 17.04 -10.20
N ASP A 47 -2.18 16.37 -9.87
CA ASP A 47 -2.30 15.58 -8.64
C ASP A 47 -1.63 14.19 -8.76
N GLY A 48 -1.09 13.83 -9.93
CA GLY A 48 -0.42 12.56 -10.21
C GLY A 48 -1.32 11.46 -10.75
N LYS A 49 -2.65 11.66 -10.81
CA LYS A 49 -3.57 10.69 -11.42
C LYS A 49 -3.36 10.60 -12.93
N LEU A 50 -3.60 9.42 -13.49
CA LEU A 50 -3.67 9.23 -14.93
C LEU A 50 -5.11 9.51 -15.37
N SER A 51 -5.29 10.31 -16.42
CA SER A 51 -6.61 10.58 -17.00
C SER A 51 -6.61 10.31 -18.49
N LEU A 52 -7.76 9.86 -18.98
CA LEU A 52 -8.08 9.73 -20.39
C LEU A 52 -9.06 10.82 -20.76
N LYS A 53 -8.89 11.39 -21.94
CA LYS A 53 -9.92 12.21 -22.60
C LYS A 53 -10.04 11.78 -24.06
N MET A 54 -11.24 11.43 -24.51
CA MET A 54 -11.50 11.08 -25.91
C MET A 54 -12.80 11.68 -26.45
N TYR A 55 -12.89 11.73 -27.77
CA TYR A 55 -14.03 12.28 -28.50
C TYR A 55 -14.59 11.23 -29.46
N ASP A 56 -15.88 10.97 -29.39
CA ASP A 56 -16.58 10.07 -30.31
C ASP A 56 -17.67 10.85 -31.05
N SER A 57 -17.45 11.13 -32.33
CA SER A 57 -18.40 11.89 -33.16
C SER A 57 -19.64 11.07 -33.59
N THR A 58 -19.63 9.76 -33.36
CA THR A 58 -20.70 8.84 -33.75
C THR A 58 -21.75 8.68 -32.65
N LYS A 59 -21.36 8.84 -31.38
CA LYS A 59 -22.26 8.72 -30.21
C LYS A 59 -22.91 10.04 -29.86
N LYS A 60 -24.16 10.21 -30.26
CA LYS A 60 -24.93 11.45 -30.05
C LYS A 60 -25.92 11.31 -28.88
N SER A 61 -26.31 12.45 -28.30
CA SER A 61 -27.30 12.51 -27.22
C SER A 61 -28.67 11.91 -27.56
N SER A 62 -29.00 11.78 -28.85
CA SER A 62 -30.26 11.18 -29.31
C SER A 62 -30.32 9.64 -29.19
N MET A 63 -29.23 8.97 -28.79
CA MET A 63 -29.18 7.51 -28.68
C MET A 63 -29.66 7.06 -27.29
N SER A 64 -30.72 6.25 -27.24
CA SER A 64 -31.34 5.77 -25.98
C SER A 64 -30.36 5.01 -25.07
N GLN A 65 -29.43 4.23 -25.65
CA GLN A 65 -28.38 3.51 -24.90
C GLN A 65 -27.43 4.47 -24.17
N MET A 66 -27.20 5.69 -24.69
CA MET A 66 -26.32 6.68 -24.05
C MET A 66 -26.99 7.31 -22.83
N MET A 67 -28.31 7.47 -22.85
CA MET A 67 -29.06 7.95 -21.69
C MET A 67 -29.01 6.95 -20.54
N HIS A 68 -29.08 5.65 -20.82
CA HIS A 68 -28.94 4.64 -19.77
C HIS A 68 -27.59 4.79 -19.06
N ILE A 69 -26.47 4.89 -19.78
CA ILE A 69 -25.15 5.02 -19.17
C ILE A 69 -25.00 6.34 -18.40
N ALA A 70 -25.47 7.46 -18.96
CA ALA A 70 -25.31 8.77 -18.33
C ALA A 70 -26.12 8.95 -17.04
N PHE A 71 -27.17 8.15 -16.83
CA PHE A 71 -28.05 8.25 -15.65
C PHE A 71 -27.99 7.04 -14.72
N HIS A 72 -27.22 6.00 -15.06
CA HIS A 72 -27.10 4.80 -14.24
C HIS A 72 -26.01 4.98 -13.18
N HIS A 73 -26.39 5.57 -12.04
CA HIS A 73 -25.56 5.59 -10.84
C HIS A 73 -25.96 4.43 -9.94
N GLY A 74 -25.30 3.28 -10.10
CA GLY A 74 -25.46 2.16 -9.19
C GLY A 74 -24.92 2.50 -7.80
N THR A 75 -25.71 2.27 -6.75
CA THR A 75 -25.21 2.28 -5.37
C THR A 75 -24.78 0.87 -4.99
N GLY A 76 -23.52 0.68 -4.61
CA GLY A 76 -23.01 -0.61 -4.12
C GLY A 76 -21.80 -1.12 -4.91
N VAL A 77 -21.65 -2.45 -4.95
CA VAL A 77 -20.57 -3.11 -5.70
C VAL A 77 -20.88 -3.04 -7.19
N VAL A 78 -20.03 -2.37 -7.96
CA VAL A 78 -20.12 -2.27 -9.42
C VAL A 78 -19.87 -3.64 -10.05
N ALA A 79 -20.81 -4.12 -10.87
CA ALA A 79 -20.70 -5.40 -11.55
C ALA A 79 -19.61 -5.37 -12.64
N GLU A 80 -18.99 -6.51 -12.96
CA GLU A 80 -17.92 -6.57 -13.98
C GLU A 80 -18.40 -6.06 -15.35
N SER A 81 -19.67 -6.29 -15.68
CA SER A 81 -20.33 -5.79 -16.90
C SER A 81 -20.46 -4.28 -17.00
N GLU A 82 -20.25 -3.53 -15.92
CA GLU A 82 -20.27 -2.07 -15.92
C GLU A 82 -18.88 -1.45 -16.15
N TYR A 83 -17.82 -2.27 -16.19
CA TYR A 83 -16.47 -1.80 -16.53
C TYR A 83 -16.25 -1.78 -18.04
N PHE A 84 -15.26 -1.00 -18.46
CA PHE A 84 -14.83 -0.85 -19.85
C PHE A 84 -13.36 -1.26 -20.01
N SER A 85 -13.08 -1.98 -21.09
CA SER A 85 -11.74 -2.24 -21.61
C SER A 85 -11.29 -1.12 -22.54
N LEU A 86 -10.13 -0.55 -22.26
CA LEU A 86 -9.45 0.46 -23.07
C LEU A 86 -8.38 -0.17 -23.96
N LYS A 87 -8.38 0.25 -25.23
CA LYS A 87 -7.29 0.06 -26.18
C LYS A 87 -7.00 1.37 -26.90
N ALA A 88 -5.83 1.95 -26.69
CA ALA A 88 -5.42 3.22 -27.29
C ALA A 88 -4.15 3.05 -28.12
N LYS A 89 -4.11 3.64 -29.31
CA LYS A 89 -2.94 3.67 -30.19
C LYS A 89 -2.38 5.08 -30.24
N ASP A 90 -1.15 5.22 -29.76
CA ASP A 90 -0.47 6.51 -29.72
C ASP A 90 0.14 6.92 -31.07
N SER A 91 0.67 8.14 -31.13
CA SER A 91 1.33 8.70 -32.31
C SER A 91 2.56 7.95 -32.80
N ASN A 92 3.14 7.08 -31.97
CA ASN A 92 4.27 6.22 -32.32
C ASN A 92 3.81 4.79 -32.72
N GLY A 93 2.50 4.56 -32.83
CA GLY A 93 1.91 3.26 -33.16
C GLY A 93 1.88 2.27 -32.00
N ASN A 94 2.08 2.74 -30.76
CA ASN A 94 2.09 1.89 -29.58
C ASN A 94 0.67 1.60 -29.12
N ILE A 95 0.37 0.35 -28.78
CA ILE A 95 -0.93 -0.04 -28.22
C ILE A 95 -0.83 -0.03 -26.68
N TRP A 96 -1.68 0.77 -26.06
CA TRP A 96 -1.90 0.89 -24.62
C TRP A 96 -3.22 0.21 -24.25
N LEU A 97 -3.21 -0.56 -23.18
CA LEU A 97 -4.33 -1.37 -22.71
C LEU A 97 -4.63 -1.04 -21.25
N ALA A 98 -5.91 -0.93 -20.90
CA ALA A 98 -6.38 -0.97 -19.53
C ALA A 98 -7.69 -1.79 -19.50
N PRO A 99 -7.72 -3.02 -18.99
CA PRO A 99 -8.84 -3.94 -19.20
C PRO A 99 -10.07 -3.66 -18.33
N ARG A 100 -9.95 -2.79 -17.31
CA ARG A 100 -10.99 -2.63 -16.29
C ARG A 100 -11.07 -1.20 -15.79
N ASN A 101 -11.92 -0.41 -16.45
CA ASN A 101 -12.12 1.00 -16.14
C ASN A 101 -13.58 1.27 -15.82
N TYR A 102 -13.86 2.05 -14.79
CA TYR A 102 -15.21 2.47 -14.46
C TYR A 102 -15.41 3.94 -14.83
N ILE A 103 -16.43 4.22 -15.63
CA ILE A 103 -16.78 5.56 -16.08
C ILE A 103 -17.89 6.08 -15.16
N ASN A 104 -17.52 6.70 -14.02
CA ASN A 104 -18.51 7.16 -13.05
C ASN A 104 -19.25 8.43 -13.51
N ASP A 105 -18.50 9.49 -13.83
CA ASP A 105 -19.03 10.83 -14.16
C ASP A 105 -18.36 11.45 -15.40
N GLY A 106 -17.69 10.60 -16.19
CA GLY A 106 -16.81 11.04 -17.26
C GLY A 106 -17.47 11.27 -18.61
N LEU A 107 -18.77 11.02 -18.73
CA LEU A 107 -19.46 11.03 -20.02
C LEU A 107 -20.25 12.33 -20.22
N GLN A 108 -19.89 13.09 -21.26
CA GLN A 108 -20.64 14.27 -21.70
C GLN A 108 -21.20 14.04 -23.09
N LEU A 109 -22.53 14.09 -23.23
CA LEU A 109 -23.22 13.89 -24.50
C LEU A 109 -23.54 15.25 -25.14
N THR A 110 -23.22 15.39 -26.43
CA THR A 110 -23.51 16.58 -27.22
C THR A 110 -24.28 16.21 -28.50
N PRO A 111 -24.89 17.18 -29.21
CA PRO A 111 -25.49 16.94 -30.53
C PRO A 111 -24.49 16.46 -31.59
N HIS A 112 -23.19 16.72 -31.38
CA HIS A 112 -22.12 16.44 -32.35
C HIS A 112 -21.28 15.21 -32.01
N GLY A 113 -21.52 14.59 -30.86
CA GLY A 113 -20.74 13.45 -30.37
C GLY A 113 -20.71 13.36 -28.84
N ALA A 114 -19.92 12.44 -28.33
CA ALA A 114 -19.67 12.23 -26.91
C ALA A 114 -18.23 12.62 -26.57
N ILE A 115 -18.04 13.16 -25.37
CA ILE A 115 -16.74 13.36 -24.74
C ILE A 115 -16.67 12.40 -23.56
N VAL A 116 -15.61 11.61 -23.49
CA VAL A 116 -15.38 10.65 -22.41
C VAL A 116 -14.09 11.04 -21.70
N GLU A 117 -14.18 11.41 -20.42
CA GLU A 117 -13.07 11.88 -19.60
C GLU A 117 -13.12 11.28 -18.19
N PHE A 118 -12.16 10.42 -17.83
CA PHE A 118 -12.14 9.79 -16.51
C PHE A 118 -10.72 9.40 -16.08
N HIS A 119 -10.56 9.07 -14.81
CA HIS A 119 -9.28 8.62 -14.26
C HIS A 119 -9.05 7.13 -14.48
N ILE A 120 -7.85 6.79 -14.93
CA ILE A 120 -7.39 5.41 -15.09
C ILE A 120 -6.38 5.12 -13.97
N LEU A 121 -6.38 3.88 -13.46
CA LEU A 121 -5.40 3.45 -12.46
C LEU A 121 -4.02 3.21 -13.11
N ASP A 122 -4.00 2.45 -14.19
CA ASP A 122 -2.80 2.11 -14.94
C ASP A 122 -3.11 1.79 -16.40
N ILE A 123 -2.11 1.96 -17.25
CA ILE A 123 -2.12 1.47 -18.63
C ILE A 123 -0.87 0.62 -18.87
N ARG A 124 -0.98 -0.38 -19.75
CA ARG A 124 0.14 -1.24 -20.13
C ARG A 124 0.30 -1.38 -21.63
N THR A 125 1.52 -1.64 -22.08
CA THR A 125 1.84 -1.99 -23.47
C THR A 125 2.74 -3.20 -23.49
N GLU A 126 2.48 -4.14 -24.40
CA GLU A 126 3.25 -5.38 -24.57
C GLU A 126 3.81 -5.44 -25.99
N ARG A 127 5.07 -5.83 -26.14
CA ARG A 127 5.72 -6.01 -27.45
C ARG A 127 6.66 -7.18 -27.47
N ALA A 128 6.53 -8.00 -28.50
CA ALA A 128 7.57 -8.92 -28.88
C ALA A 128 8.84 -8.12 -29.24
N ARG A 129 9.92 -8.41 -28.54
CA ARG A 129 11.25 -7.86 -28.74
C ARG A 129 12.26 -8.99 -28.52
N HIS A 130 12.73 -9.62 -29.58
CA HIS A 130 13.80 -10.60 -29.45
C HIS A 130 15.12 -9.88 -29.19
N ARG A 131 15.67 -10.05 -27.98
CA ARG A 131 17.03 -9.65 -27.63
C ARG A 131 17.91 -10.88 -27.50
N THR A 132 18.74 -11.13 -28.52
CA THR A 132 19.71 -12.23 -28.55
C THR A 132 20.84 -12.05 -27.55
N ASP A 133 21.08 -10.83 -27.11
CA ASP A 133 22.13 -10.49 -26.15
C ASP A 133 21.75 -10.78 -24.69
N LEU A 134 20.50 -11.13 -24.42
CA LEU A 134 20.02 -11.31 -23.05
C LEU A 134 20.04 -12.76 -22.56
N ASN A 135 20.25 -13.80 -23.37
CA ASN A 135 20.49 -15.19 -22.95
C ASN A 135 19.73 -15.68 -21.68
N GLY A 136 18.41 -15.46 -21.60
CA GLY A 136 17.59 -15.87 -20.44
C GLY A 136 17.61 -14.91 -19.24
N THR A 137 18.31 -13.79 -19.33
CA THR A 137 18.33 -12.70 -18.34
C THR A 137 17.00 -11.95 -18.35
N SER A 138 16.38 -11.87 -17.19
CA SER A 138 15.23 -11.00 -16.93
C SER A 138 15.74 -9.64 -16.47
N ILE A 139 15.13 -8.57 -16.98
CA ILE A 139 15.52 -7.19 -16.66
C ILE A 139 14.27 -6.38 -16.37
N ALA A 140 14.31 -5.54 -15.34
CA ALA A 140 13.33 -4.49 -15.15
C ALA A 140 13.98 -3.13 -14.89
N ASN A 141 13.33 -2.08 -15.38
CA ASN A 141 13.70 -0.70 -15.07
C ASN A 141 12.46 0.04 -14.58
N ILE A 142 12.59 0.71 -13.45
CA ILE A 142 11.49 1.29 -12.67
C ILE A 142 11.82 2.76 -12.42
N ILE A 143 10.83 3.62 -12.59
CA ILE A 143 10.89 5.05 -12.28
C ILE A 143 9.86 5.34 -11.19
N ILE A 144 10.32 5.94 -10.10
CA ILE A 144 9.48 6.38 -8.98
C ILE A 144 9.64 7.88 -8.86
N ALA A 145 8.58 8.65 -9.18
CA ALA A 145 8.60 10.10 -9.06
C ALA A 145 8.77 10.54 -7.60
N GLY A 146 9.60 11.56 -7.37
CA GLY A 146 9.88 12.12 -6.06
C GLY A 146 11.33 12.01 -5.61
N ASN A 147 11.62 12.66 -4.49
CA ASN A 147 12.95 12.72 -3.89
C ASN A 147 12.97 11.96 -2.59
N TYR A 148 13.79 10.92 -2.51
CA TYR A 148 13.77 9.96 -1.42
C TYR A 148 15.08 10.00 -0.64
N ARG A 149 14.98 9.73 0.66
CA ARG A 149 16.13 9.46 1.51
C ARG A 149 16.24 7.96 1.69
N LEU A 150 17.37 7.42 1.26
CA LEU A 150 17.72 6.02 1.36
C LEU A 150 19.13 5.94 1.96
N PRO A 151 19.49 4.80 2.58
CA PRO A 151 20.84 4.57 3.07
C PRO A 151 21.79 4.28 1.90
N PHE A 152 21.98 5.24 0.99
CA PHE A 152 22.83 5.10 -0.19
C PHE A 152 24.26 4.68 0.21
N ASN A 153 24.88 3.83 -0.61
CA ASN A 153 26.23 3.28 -0.39
C ASN A 153 27.21 3.55 -1.54
N LYS A 154 26.77 4.22 -2.61
CA LYS A 154 27.55 4.45 -3.81
C LYS A 154 27.57 5.93 -4.20
N PHE A 155 28.75 6.42 -4.56
CA PHE A 155 28.91 7.74 -5.16
C PHE A 155 28.53 7.69 -6.64
N GLU A 156 27.79 8.71 -7.08
CA GLU A 156 27.50 8.95 -8.49
C GLU A 156 27.87 10.38 -8.85
N ASP A 157 28.47 10.53 -10.04
CA ASP A 157 28.74 11.82 -10.63
C ASP A 157 27.42 12.50 -11.03
N GLN A 158 27.34 13.78 -10.72
CA GLN A 158 26.21 14.63 -10.97
C GLN A 158 26.43 15.44 -12.25
N PRO A 159 25.37 15.95 -12.90
CA PRO A 159 25.49 16.76 -14.11
C PRO A 159 26.31 18.05 -13.93
N ASP A 160 26.43 18.55 -12.70
CA ASP A 160 27.22 19.73 -12.36
C ASP A 160 28.72 19.44 -12.12
N GLY A 161 29.14 18.19 -12.31
CA GLY A 161 30.52 17.74 -12.09
C GLY A 161 30.86 17.43 -10.64
N SER A 162 29.92 17.57 -9.70
CA SER A 162 30.09 17.08 -8.33
C SER A 162 29.84 15.57 -8.24
N SER A 163 30.30 14.93 -7.16
CA SER A 163 29.94 13.54 -6.86
C SER A 163 29.17 13.50 -5.55
N SER A 164 28.08 12.72 -5.50
CA SER A 164 27.25 12.60 -4.30
C SER A 164 26.83 11.16 -4.03
N VAL A 165 26.59 10.82 -2.76
CA VAL A 165 26.16 9.48 -2.36
C VAL A 165 24.66 9.32 -2.65
N THR A 166 24.35 8.89 -3.86
CA THR A 166 22.98 8.80 -4.40
C THR A 166 22.65 7.43 -4.99
N GLY A 167 23.60 6.50 -5.01
CA GLY A 167 23.41 5.12 -5.46
C GLY A 167 23.30 4.13 -4.29
N LEU A 168 22.48 3.10 -4.45
CA LEU A 168 22.36 1.96 -3.55
C LEU A 168 22.40 0.68 -4.40
N GLU A 169 23.38 -0.18 -4.12
CA GLU A 169 23.51 -1.49 -4.77
C GLU A 169 23.42 -2.61 -3.75
N PHE A 170 22.64 -3.64 -4.08
CA PHE A 170 22.49 -4.85 -3.29
C PHE A 170 21.94 -6.00 -4.13
N ARG A 171 21.90 -7.19 -3.52
CA ARG A 171 21.32 -8.38 -4.14
C ARG A 171 20.15 -8.89 -3.32
N ILE A 172 19.16 -9.42 -4.04
CA ILE A 172 18.05 -10.20 -3.49
C ILE A 172 18.05 -11.54 -4.21
N GLU A 173 18.31 -12.61 -3.47
CA GLU A 173 18.57 -13.93 -4.07
C GLU A 173 19.65 -13.82 -5.17
N SER A 174 19.28 -14.04 -6.43
CA SER A 174 20.13 -13.88 -7.61
C SER A 174 19.83 -12.64 -8.46
N ALA A 175 18.97 -11.74 -7.99
CA ALA A 175 18.67 -10.48 -8.64
C ALA A 175 19.61 -9.39 -8.12
N GLU A 176 20.31 -8.73 -9.03
CA GLU A 176 21.09 -7.53 -8.75
C GLU A 176 20.18 -6.32 -8.85
N ILE A 177 20.19 -5.48 -7.81
CA ILE A 177 19.35 -4.29 -7.73
C ILE A 177 20.26 -3.08 -7.56
N THR A 178 20.09 -2.12 -8.47
CA THR A 178 20.72 -0.81 -8.41
C THR A 178 19.64 0.25 -8.29
N ILE A 179 19.70 1.06 -7.25
CA ILE A 179 18.81 2.19 -7.02
C ILE A 179 19.64 3.47 -7.11
N SER A 180 19.17 4.47 -7.86
CA SER A 180 19.85 5.76 -7.96
C SER A 180 18.86 6.91 -7.79
N GLN A 181 19.19 7.88 -6.93
CA GLN A 181 18.45 9.12 -6.81
C GLN A 181 18.89 10.13 -7.87
N LYS A 182 17.93 10.55 -8.69
CA LYS A 182 18.05 11.67 -9.63
C LYS A 182 17.33 12.90 -9.07
N ALA A 183 17.39 14.04 -9.74
CA ALA A 183 16.89 15.31 -9.17
C ALA A 183 15.40 15.32 -8.75
N LYS A 184 14.56 14.51 -9.41
CA LYS A 184 13.10 14.46 -9.20
C LYS A 184 12.52 13.04 -9.15
N HIS A 185 13.35 12.01 -9.17
CA HIS A 185 12.89 10.62 -9.18
C HIS A 185 13.97 9.65 -8.71
N LEU A 186 13.55 8.47 -8.28
CA LEU A 186 14.41 7.28 -8.17
C LEU A 186 14.34 6.47 -9.46
N THR A 187 15.50 5.95 -9.87
CA THR A 187 15.61 4.86 -10.85
C THR A 187 15.94 3.57 -10.10
N LEU A 188 15.22 2.49 -10.37
CA LEU A 188 15.61 1.15 -9.92
C LEU A 188 15.81 0.25 -11.14
N ASP A 189 16.98 -0.33 -11.25
CA ASP A 189 17.34 -1.33 -12.24
C ASP A 189 17.49 -2.68 -11.56
N VAL A 190 16.82 -3.69 -12.10
CA VAL A 190 16.84 -5.07 -11.61
C VAL A 190 17.29 -5.97 -12.74
N ILE A 191 18.32 -6.78 -12.49
CA ILE A 191 18.86 -7.74 -13.45
C ILE A 191 18.97 -9.10 -12.78
N SER A 192 18.45 -10.15 -13.39
CA SER A 192 18.64 -11.52 -12.89
C SER A 192 18.74 -12.53 -14.01
N THR A 193 19.61 -13.52 -13.84
CA THR A 193 19.78 -14.67 -14.75
C THR A 193 19.05 -15.92 -14.27
N SER A 194 18.50 -15.92 -13.05
CA SER A 194 17.84 -17.10 -12.47
C SER A 194 16.51 -16.81 -11.78
N VAL A 195 16.23 -15.57 -11.38
CA VAL A 195 14.91 -15.18 -10.89
C VAL A 195 14.15 -14.52 -12.03
N GLN A 196 12.92 -14.97 -12.24
CA GLN A 196 12.03 -14.34 -13.20
C GLN A 196 11.51 -13.03 -12.59
N ILE A 197 11.80 -11.91 -13.26
CA ILE A 197 11.27 -10.61 -12.86
C ILE A 197 9.93 -10.43 -13.59
N ASP A 198 8.86 -10.25 -12.83
CA ASP A 198 7.53 -9.98 -13.33
C ASP A 198 6.88 -8.81 -12.59
N HIS A 199 5.64 -8.49 -12.94
CA HIS A 199 4.88 -7.43 -12.30
C HIS A 199 4.84 -7.58 -10.76
N ASP A 200 4.55 -8.79 -10.25
CA ASP A 200 4.41 -9.05 -8.82
C ASP A 200 5.73 -8.83 -8.08
N PHE A 201 6.86 -9.23 -8.67
CA PHE A 201 8.19 -8.95 -8.12
C PHE A 201 8.46 -7.44 -7.96
N ILE A 202 8.11 -6.64 -8.98
CA ILE A 202 8.27 -5.18 -8.93
C ILE A 202 7.40 -4.57 -7.85
N ILE A 203 6.13 -5.00 -7.76
CA ILE A 203 5.21 -4.53 -6.72
C ILE A 203 5.76 -4.87 -5.33
N LYS A 204 6.24 -6.09 -5.09
CA LYS A 204 6.83 -6.49 -3.81
C LYS A 204 8.04 -5.64 -3.42
N ILE A 205 8.93 -5.32 -4.35
CA ILE A 205 10.05 -4.39 -4.10
C ILE A 205 9.52 -3.03 -3.67
N SER A 206 8.58 -2.47 -4.42
CA SER A 206 8.02 -1.14 -4.13
C SER A 206 7.27 -1.09 -2.80
N GLU A 207 6.52 -2.14 -2.46
CA GLU A 207 5.86 -2.28 -1.14
C GLU A 207 6.90 -2.32 -0.01
N ALA A 208 7.89 -3.21 -0.12
CA ALA A 208 8.93 -3.37 0.88
C ALA A 208 9.72 -2.07 1.09
N LEU A 209 10.11 -1.42 -0.01
CA LEU A 209 10.82 -0.15 0.00
C LEU A 209 9.98 0.93 0.69
N SER A 210 8.70 1.02 0.33
CA SER A 210 7.78 2.02 0.89
C SER A 210 7.64 1.88 2.41
N ILE A 211 7.42 0.66 2.87
CA ILE A 211 7.28 0.34 4.29
C ILE A 211 8.59 0.64 5.04
N ALA A 212 9.72 0.19 4.49
CA ALA A 212 11.02 0.32 5.13
C ALA A 212 11.41 1.79 5.36
N ILE A 213 11.20 2.65 4.36
CA ILE A 213 11.58 4.07 4.43
C ILE A 213 10.47 4.96 5.00
N GLY A 214 9.28 4.41 5.29
CA GLY A 214 8.15 5.19 5.80
C GLY A 214 7.58 6.19 4.80
N ARG A 215 7.82 6.00 3.51
CA ARG A 215 7.34 6.90 2.44
C ARG A 215 6.98 6.10 1.21
N GLU A 216 5.86 6.43 0.59
CA GLU A 216 5.40 5.68 -0.57
C GLU A 216 6.35 5.83 -1.77
N ALA A 217 6.92 4.69 -2.18
CA ALA A 217 7.84 4.52 -3.30
C ALA A 217 7.17 3.67 -4.38
N TRP A 218 6.03 4.16 -4.89
CA TRP A 218 5.25 3.44 -5.90
C TRP A 218 5.71 3.78 -7.33
N PRO A 219 5.86 2.79 -8.23
CA PRO A 219 6.30 3.05 -9.59
C PRO A 219 5.36 4.00 -10.32
N SER A 220 5.88 5.08 -10.88
CA SER A 220 5.14 5.91 -11.84
C SER A 220 5.19 5.26 -13.22
N TYR A 221 6.33 4.67 -13.57
CA TYR A 221 6.52 3.90 -14.78
C TYR A 221 7.49 2.76 -14.53
N TYR A 222 7.28 1.59 -15.14
CA TYR A 222 8.27 0.54 -15.15
C TYR A 222 8.11 -0.34 -16.37
N ARG A 223 9.19 -1.05 -16.69
CA ARG A 223 9.20 -2.04 -17.76
C ARG A 223 9.86 -3.32 -17.29
N VAL A 224 9.37 -4.42 -17.81
CA VAL A 224 9.87 -5.76 -17.54
C VAL A 224 10.13 -6.44 -18.87
N TYR A 225 11.34 -6.95 -19.03
CA TYR A 225 11.72 -7.80 -20.15
C TYR A 225 11.77 -9.25 -19.68
N ARG A 226 10.99 -10.08 -20.36
CA ARG A 226 10.88 -11.52 -20.09
C ARG A 226 10.62 -12.28 -21.39
N ASP A 227 11.41 -13.32 -21.64
CA ASP A 227 11.15 -14.31 -22.70
C ASP A 227 10.87 -13.70 -24.09
N GLY A 228 11.59 -12.63 -24.45
CA GLY A 228 11.37 -11.94 -25.72
C GLY A 228 10.14 -11.02 -25.75
N MET A 229 9.49 -10.79 -24.61
CA MET A 229 8.39 -9.84 -24.44
C MET A 229 8.84 -8.67 -23.56
N LEU A 230 8.62 -7.46 -24.04
CA LEU A 230 8.78 -6.23 -23.25
C LEU A 230 7.39 -5.74 -22.85
N SER A 231 7.12 -5.75 -21.55
CA SER A 231 5.93 -5.14 -20.96
C SER A 231 6.30 -3.82 -20.32
N SER A 232 5.58 -2.75 -20.63
CA SER A 232 5.72 -1.44 -19.99
C SER A 232 4.42 -1.04 -19.34
N PHE A 233 4.50 -0.40 -18.19
CA PHE A 233 3.37 0.00 -17.36
C PHE A 233 3.53 1.45 -16.95
N LEU A 234 2.45 2.22 -17.05
CA LEU A 234 2.36 3.59 -16.57
C LEU A 234 1.23 3.65 -15.54
N ASN A 235 1.54 4.08 -14.32
CA ASN A 235 0.56 4.14 -13.24
C ASN A 235 0.18 5.58 -12.93
N GLY A 236 -1.12 5.83 -12.77
CA GLY A 236 -1.65 7.03 -12.16
C GLY A 236 -1.67 6.87 -10.65
N LYS A 237 -1.10 7.84 -9.92
CA LYS A 237 -1.19 7.83 -8.47
C LYS A 237 -1.15 9.21 -7.88
N SER A 238 -2.09 9.46 -6.98
CA SER A 238 -2.19 10.73 -6.29
C SER A 238 -1.02 10.98 -5.36
N ASP A 239 -0.50 12.21 -5.39
CA ASP A 239 0.43 12.69 -4.39
C ASP A 239 -0.31 12.94 -3.06
N VAL A 240 0.34 12.57 -1.96
CA VAL A 240 -0.15 12.92 -0.61
C VAL A 240 0.52 14.22 -0.21
N GLY A 241 -0.28 15.25 0.03
CA GLY A 241 0.22 16.59 0.37
C GLY A 241 0.75 16.72 1.80
N GLU A 242 0.35 15.83 2.72
CA GLU A 242 0.78 15.86 4.13
C GLU A 242 1.64 14.65 4.49
N GLU A 243 2.56 14.82 5.44
CA GLU A 243 3.27 13.70 6.04
C GLU A 243 2.28 12.84 6.82
N GLY A 244 2.25 11.54 6.49
CA GLY A 244 1.43 10.56 7.19
C GLY A 244 1.95 10.23 8.59
N MET A 245 1.18 9.43 9.32
CA MET A 245 1.55 8.94 10.65
C MET A 245 2.74 7.96 10.65
N VAL A 246 3.01 7.33 9.51
CA VAL A 246 4.08 6.34 9.37
C VAL A 246 5.47 6.95 9.45
N ARG A 247 6.44 6.14 9.88
CA ARG A 247 7.86 6.47 10.02
C ARG A 247 8.72 5.43 9.33
N PRO A 248 9.99 5.75 9.03
CA PRO A 248 10.94 4.74 8.56
C PRO A 248 11.08 3.62 9.59
N LEU A 249 10.93 2.38 9.12
CA LEU A 249 11.15 1.16 9.90
C LEU A 249 12.66 0.88 10.05
N VAL A 250 13.46 1.29 9.04
CA VAL A 250 14.91 1.11 8.99
C VAL A 250 15.64 2.44 8.87
N ASP A 251 16.92 2.42 9.24
CA ASP A 251 17.81 3.57 9.12
C ASP A 251 17.98 3.98 7.65
N VAL A 252 17.72 5.27 7.38
CA VAL A 252 17.83 5.89 6.04
C VAL A 252 19.08 6.77 5.90
N PHE A 253 19.99 6.76 6.88
CA PHE A 253 21.27 7.43 6.80
C PHE A 253 22.23 6.68 5.85
N PRO A 254 23.08 7.40 5.09
CA PRO A 254 24.03 6.79 4.17
C PRO A 254 24.87 5.68 4.82
N TYR A 255 25.18 4.65 4.02
CA TYR A 255 25.97 3.47 4.39
C TYR A 255 25.35 2.52 5.42
N LYS A 256 24.22 2.86 6.06
CA LYS A 256 23.50 1.97 6.98
C LYS A 256 22.52 1.04 6.26
N THR A 257 22.99 0.38 5.21
CA THR A 257 22.16 -0.40 4.28
C THR A 257 21.62 -1.72 4.83
N ALA A 258 22.32 -2.33 5.79
CA ALA A 258 22.07 -3.71 6.20
C ALA A 258 20.60 -3.96 6.60
N LYS A 259 20.02 -3.06 7.41
CA LYS A 259 18.63 -3.23 7.87
C LYS A 259 17.62 -3.14 6.73
N LEU A 260 17.80 -2.18 5.81
CA LEU A 260 16.95 -2.03 4.62
C LEU A 260 17.03 -3.28 3.75
N ILE A 261 18.24 -3.72 3.44
CA ILE A 261 18.48 -4.89 2.57
C ILE A 261 17.87 -6.15 3.20
N THR A 262 18.10 -6.39 4.49
CA THR A 262 17.54 -7.54 5.19
C THR A 262 16.01 -7.50 5.21
N PHE A 263 15.40 -6.33 5.48
CA PHE A 263 13.94 -6.19 5.47
C PHE A 263 13.35 -6.48 4.09
N ILE A 264 13.91 -5.90 3.02
CA ILE A 264 13.42 -6.14 1.66
C ILE A 264 13.56 -7.62 1.29
N ASN A 265 14.68 -8.27 1.63
CA ASN A 265 14.87 -9.70 1.41
C ASN A 265 13.82 -10.55 2.13
N CYS A 266 13.60 -10.30 3.43
CA CYS A 266 12.58 -10.98 4.22
C CYS A 266 11.18 -10.78 3.63
N TYR A 267 10.85 -9.53 3.26
CA TYR A 267 9.57 -9.19 2.65
C TYR A 267 9.37 -9.95 1.34
N ILE A 268 10.28 -9.86 0.37
CA ILE A 268 10.10 -10.53 -0.93
C ILE A 268 10.01 -12.05 -0.80
N LYS A 269 10.83 -12.65 0.07
CA LYS A 269 10.87 -14.10 0.28
C LYS A 269 9.60 -14.64 0.95
N ASN A 270 9.08 -13.93 1.95
CA ASN A 270 8.00 -14.43 2.80
C ASN A 270 6.61 -13.86 2.43
N ARG A 271 6.55 -12.79 1.62
CA ARG A 271 5.30 -12.17 1.16
C ARG A 271 4.59 -13.07 0.14
N LYS A 272 3.70 -13.90 0.67
CA LYS A 272 2.65 -14.63 -0.06
C LYS A 272 1.43 -13.75 -0.35
N LYS A 273 0.48 -14.22 -1.18
CA LYS A 273 -0.79 -13.52 -1.49
C LYS A 273 -1.61 -13.16 -0.25
N GLU A 274 -1.56 -13.99 0.80
CA GLU A 274 -2.22 -13.71 2.09
C GLU A 274 -1.67 -12.45 2.78
N HIS A 275 -0.45 -12.04 2.43
CA HIS A 275 0.21 -10.83 2.96
C HIS A 275 -0.17 -9.55 2.22
N ASP A 276 -1.07 -9.60 1.22
CA ASP A 276 -1.56 -8.42 0.50
C ASP A 276 -2.10 -7.34 1.47
N HIS A 277 -2.61 -7.72 2.64
CA HIS A 277 -3.13 -6.76 3.62
C HIS A 277 -2.08 -5.91 4.31
N ILE A 278 -0.82 -6.33 4.38
CA ILE A 278 0.25 -5.57 5.06
C ILE A 278 0.38 -4.17 4.48
N VAL A 279 0.54 -4.06 3.16
CA VAL A 279 0.66 -2.75 2.50
C VAL A 279 -0.61 -1.93 2.64
N TYR A 280 -1.80 -2.56 2.65
CA TYR A 280 -3.05 -1.83 2.84
C TYR A 280 -3.16 -1.23 4.24
N TYR A 281 -2.80 -1.97 5.28
CA TYR A 281 -2.75 -1.45 6.65
C TYR A 281 -1.72 -0.32 6.78
N TRP A 282 -0.54 -0.49 6.19
CA TRP A 282 0.48 0.57 6.19
C TRP A 282 0.01 1.82 5.44
N ARG A 283 -0.60 1.67 4.25
CA ARG A 283 -1.12 2.79 3.45
C ARG A 283 -2.21 3.57 4.17
N ARG A 284 -3.10 2.91 4.91
CA ARG A 284 -4.11 3.61 5.72
C ARG A 284 -3.48 4.57 6.74
N LEU A 285 -2.32 4.20 7.31
CA LEU A 285 -1.55 5.08 8.20
C LEU A 285 -0.70 6.09 7.43
N TYR A 286 -0.32 5.80 6.19
CA TYR A 286 0.39 6.74 5.33
C TYR A 286 -0.51 7.90 4.86
N TYR A 287 -1.78 7.63 4.58
CA TYR A 287 -2.74 8.65 4.11
C TYR A 287 -3.48 9.38 5.24
N ILE A 288 -3.34 8.95 6.50
CA ILE A 288 -3.91 9.67 7.63
C ILE A 288 -2.94 10.76 8.09
N SER A 289 -3.48 11.94 8.39
CA SER A 289 -2.68 13.08 8.89
C SER A 289 -1.85 12.65 10.10
N ASN A 290 -0.59 13.12 10.18
CA ASN A 290 0.30 12.84 11.30
C ASN A 290 -0.11 13.50 12.63
N LYS A 291 -1.16 14.35 12.61
CA LYS A 291 -1.71 14.96 13.81
C LYS A 291 -2.23 13.89 14.76
N VAL A 292 -1.86 14.02 16.03
CA VAL A 292 -2.32 13.11 17.09
C VAL A 292 -3.80 13.34 17.31
N THR A 293 -4.62 12.46 16.75
CA THR A 293 -6.08 12.52 16.79
C THR A 293 -6.69 11.17 17.11
N ASP A 294 -7.91 11.15 17.62
CA ASP A 294 -8.67 9.93 17.87
C ASP A 294 -8.87 9.10 16.60
N VAL A 295 -9.01 9.76 15.45
CA VAL A 295 -9.13 9.09 14.14
C VAL A 295 -7.84 8.34 13.80
N ALA A 296 -6.67 8.98 13.97
CA ALA A 296 -5.38 8.34 13.73
C ALA A 296 -5.15 7.15 14.68
N ALA A 297 -5.46 7.32 15.96
CA ALA A 297 -5.39 6.27 16.96
C ALA A 297 -6.34 5.10 16.66
N LEU A 298 -7.55 5.37 16.19
CA LEU A 298 -8.53 4.36 15.80
C LEU A 298 -8.03 3.56 14.59
N VAL A 299 -7.56 4.23 13.54
CA VAL A 299 -7.00 3.56 12.37
C VAL A 299 -5.81 2.68 12.76
N LEU A 300 -4.92 3.15 13.63
CA LEU A 300 -3.79 2.38 14.13
C LEU A 300 -4.23 1.13 14.89
N THR A 301 -5.11 1.26 15.88
CA THR A 301 -5.57 0.12 16.70
C THR A 301 -6.31 -0.93 15.88
N VAL A 302 -7.13 -0.51 14.91
CA VAL A 302 -7.83 -1.40 13.97
C VAL A 302 -6.86 -2.09 13.03
N ASN A 303 -5.84 -1.40 12.51
CA ASN A 303 -4.83 -2.00 11.66
C ASN A 303 -3.97 -3.03 12.41
N ILE A 304 -3.61 -2.75 13.68
CA ILE A 304 -2.94 -3.73 14.57
C ILE A 304 -3.82 -4.98 14.75
N GLU A 305 -5.12 -4.79 15.04
CA GLU A 305 -6.06 -5.90 15.16
C GLU A 305 -6.20 -6.71 13.85
N GLY A 306 -6.21 -6.03 12.71
CA GLY A 306 -6.20 -6.64 11.38
C GLY A 306 -4.96 -7.49 11.13
N LEU A 307 -3.76 -6.98 11.47
CA LEU A 307 -2.51 -7.74 11.39
C LEU A 307 -2.55 -9.00 12.27
N ILE A 308 -2.97 -8.85 13.53
CA ILE A 308 -3.06 -9.96 14.49
C ILE A 308 -3.98 -11.06 13.97
N ASN A 309 -5.17 -10.68 13.50
CA ASN A 309 -6.17 -11.64 13.06
C ASN A 309 -5.78 -12.37 11.78
N ASN A 310 -5.07 -11.69 10.87
CA ASN A 310 -4.66 -12.26 9.58
C ASN A 310 -3.38 -13.12 9.68
N TYR A 311 -2.42 -12.75 10.53
CA TYR A 311 -1.07 -13.32 10.49
C TYR A 311 -0.64 -14.08 11.75
N PHE A 312 -1.34 -13.89 12.88
CA PHE A 312 -0.89 -14.40 14.18
C PHE A 312 -1.92 -15.30 14.87
N ARG A 313 -3.02 -15.63 14.18
CA ARG A 313 -4.09 -16.47 14.72
C ARG A 313 -3.82 -17.97 14.55
N GLU A 314 -3.12 -18.35 13.48
CA GLU A 314 -2.79 -19.74 13.18
C GLU A 314 -1.90 -20.33 14.30
N GLY A 315 -2.12 -21.61 14.64
CA GLY A 315 -1.41 -22.29 15.73
C GLY A 315 -1.83 -21.90 17.15
N ARG A 316 -2.59 -20.79 17.33
CA ARG A 316 -3.05 -20.30 18.64
C ARG A 316 -4.50 -20.69 18.97
N VAL A 317 -5.10 -21.58 18.18
CA VAL A 317 -6.46 -22.09 18.39
C VAL A 317 -6.47 -23.08 19.56
N PRO A 318 -7.45 -23.02 20.50
CA PRO A 318 -7.54 -23.97 21.60
C PRO A 318 -7.52 -25.43 21.14
N SER A 319 -6.70 -26.26 21.80
CA SER A 319 -6.60 -27.68 21.48
C SER A 319 -7.94 -28.40 21.64
N ARG A 320 -8.14 -29.53 20.94
CA ARG A 320 -9.33 -30.38 21.11
C ARG A 320 -9.54 -30.79 22.57
N THR A 321 -8.44 -31.04 23.29
CA THR A 321 -8.44 -31.38 24.72
C THR A 321 -9.02 -30.24 25.56
N LEU A 322 -8.50 -29.02 25.41
CA LEU A 322 -8.98 -27.85 26.14
C LEU A 322 -10.45 -27.55 25.82
N LEU A 323 -10.86 -27.67 24.55
CA LEU A 323 -12.27 -27.54 24.16
C LEU A 323 -13.16 -28.60 24.82
N GLY A 324 -12.65 -29.82 24.97
CA GLY A 324 -13.28 -30.91 25.70
C GLY A 324 -13.47 -30.59 27.19
N GLU A 325 -12.42 -30.10 27.85
CA GLU A 325 -12.44 -29.68 29.26
C GLU A 325 -13.40 -28.52 29.53
N ILE A 326 -13.42 -27.51 28.65
CA ILE A 326 -14.38 -26.40 28.72
C ILE A 326 -15.81 -26.92 28.61
N ASN A 327 -16.07 -27.83 27.67
CA ASN A 327 -17.40 -28.41 27.48
C ASN A 327 -17.83 -29.27 28.67
N LEU A 328 -16.91 -30.05 29.24
CA LEU A 328 -17.15 -30.82 30.46
C LEU A 328 -17.45 -29.90 31.65
N SER A 329 -16.64 -28.86 31.83
CA SER A 329 -16.84 -27.84 32.88
C SER A 329 -18.21 -27.17 32.76
N LYS A 330 -18.64 -26.81 31.55
CA LYS A 330 -19.99 -26.27 31.31
C LYS A 330 -21.10 -27.27 31.67
N LYS A 331 -20.91 -28.57 31.41
CA LYS A 331 -21.86 -29.62 31.80
C LYS A 331 -21.94 -29.77 33.32
N LEU A 332 -20.80 -29.75 34.02
CA LEU A 332 -20.71 -29.89 35.47
C LEU A 332 -21.28 -28.68 36.23
N ILE A 333 -21.15 -27.48 35.67
CA ILE A 333 -21.68 -26.24 36.29
C ILE A 333 -23.20 -26.10 36.09
N ARG A 334 -23.75 -26.64 34.99
CA ARG A 334 -25.18 -26.51 34.65
C ARG A 334 -26.16 -26.94 35.77
N PRO A 335 -25.95 -28.06 36.49
CA PRO A 335 -26.84 -28.46 37.59
C PRO A 335 -26.65 -27.68 38.90
N LEU A 336 -25.58 -26.88 39.03
CA LEU A 336 -25.35 -26.09 40.25
C LEU A 336 -26.37 -24.94 40.32
N LYS A 337 -27.12 -24.85 41.42
CA LYS A 337 -28.04 -23.73 41.71
C LYS A 337 -27.26 -22.48 42.10
N LEU A 338 -26.56 -21.89 41.13
CA LEU A 338 -25.79 -20.67 41.31
C LEU A 338 -26.67 -19.43 41.08
N PRO A 339 -26.38 -18.30 41.76
CA PRO A 339 -27.01 -17.02 41.43
C PRO A 339 -26.87 -16.69 39.94
N GLY A 340 -27.90 -16.06 39.36
CA GLY A 340 -27.97 -15.79 37.91
C GLY A 340 -26.77 -15.01 37.37
N SER A 341 -26.26 -14.04 38.13
CA SER A 341 -25.06 -13.27 37.81
C SER A 341 -23.79 -14.13 37.80
N THR A 342 -23.62 -15.00 38.80
CA THR A 342 -22.48 -15.92 38.93
C THR A 342 -22.47 -16.97 37.82
N ASN A 343 -23.63 -17.58 37.53
CA ASN A 343 -23.77 -18.57 36.45
C ASN A 343 -23.45 -17.93 35.08
N SER A 344 -23.95 -16.71 34.85
CA SER A 344 -23.68 -15.96 33.62
C SER A 344 -22.19 -15.62 33.48
N ARG A 345 -21.54 -15.15 34.55
CA ARG A 345 -20.09 -14.89 34.57
C ARG A 345 -19.29 -16.15 34.24
N LEU A 346 -19.55 -17.28 34.92
CA LEU A 346 -18.85 -18.54 34.67
C LEU A 346 -19.02 -19.02 33.22
N LYS A 347 -20.24 -18.96 32.68
CA LYS A 347 -20.50 -19.34 31.29
C LYS A 347 -19.79 -18.43 30.29
N ASN A 348 -19.74 -17.13 30.57
CA ASN A 348 -19.04 -16.14 29.73
C ASN A 348 -17.53 -16.35 29.79
N THR A 349 -16.95 -16.59 30.98
CA THR A 349 -15.52 -16.92 31.14
C THR A 349 -15.15 -18.18 30.36
N LEU A 350 -15.91 -19.27 30.54
CA LEU A 350 -15.69 -20.52 29.80
C LEU A 350 -15.98 -20.38 28.30
N GLY A 351 -16.86 -19.46 27.91
CA GLY A 351 -17.08 -19.09 26.51
C GLY A 351 -15.87 -18.37 25.92
N GLY A 352 -15.36 -17.36 26.63
CA GLY A 352 -14.21 -16.56 26.24
C GLY A 352 -12.94 -17.39 26.03
N MET A 353 -12.74 -18.43 26.84
CA MET A 353 -11.62 -19.38 26.70
C MET A 353 -11.60 -20.14 25.36
N LYS A 354 -12.72 -20.21 24.63
CA LYS A 354 -12.76 -20.83 23.29
C LYS A 354 -12.31 -19.90 22.17
N THR A 355 -12.30 -18.60 22.44
CA THR A 355 -12.07 -17.55 21.45
C THR A 355 -10.62 -17.09 21.51
N VAL A 356 -9.92 -17.26 20.40
CA VAL A 356 -8.67 -16.55 20.17
C VAL A 356 -9.00 -15.09 19.90
N THR A 357 -8.59 -14.20 20.80
CA THR A 357 -8.84 -12.76 20.72
C THR A 357 -7.52 -12.03 20.52
N ALA A 358 -7.56 -10.86 19.87
CA ALA A 358 -6.36 -10.04 19.66
C ALA A 358 -5.59 -9.73 20.97
N PRO A 359 -6.24 -9.37 22.10
CA PRO A 359 -5.54 -9.19 23.37
C PRO A 359 -4.80 -10.45 23.87
N ASN A 360 -5.38 -11.64 23.66
CA ASN A 360 -4.75 -12.89 24.08
C ASN A 360 -3.55 -13.25 23.18
N ILE A 361 -3.65 -13.00 21.86
CA ILE A 361 -2.53 -13.20 20.93
C ILE A 361 -1.38 -12.25 21.28
N LEU A 362 -1.67 -10.97 21.53
CA LEU A 362 -0.65 -10.00 21.95
C LEU A 362 0.05 -10.39 23.26
N ARG A 363 -0.70 -10.89 24.25
CA ARG A 363 -0.08 -11.43 25.47
C ARG A 363 0.82 -12.62 25.19
N SER A 364 0.38 -13.58 24.37
CA SER A 364 1.22 -14.71 23.93
C SER A 364 2.51 -14.24 23.25
N LEU A 365 2.43 -13.27 22.34
CA LEU A 365 3.60 -12.71 21.65
C LEU A 365 4.56 -12.02 22.63
N ALA A 366 4.05 -11.37 23.67
CA ALA A 366 4.87 -10.77 24.72
C ALA A 366 5.54 -11.83 25.62
N ASP A 367 4.80 -12.88 26.00
CA ASP A 367 5.32 -14.01 26.77
C ASP A 367 6.41 -14.77 25.99
N GLU A 368 6.28 -14.84 24.66
CA GLU A 368 7.27 -15.38 23.72
C GLU A 368 8.47 -14.45 23.50
N GLY A 369 8.47 -13.23 24.06
CA GLY A 369 9.52 -12.23 23.91
C GLY A 369 9.60 -11.57 22.53
N GLN A 370 8.58 -11.76 21.67
CA GLN A 370 8.55 -11.18 20.33
C GLN A 370 8.14 -9.70 20.32
N ILE A 371 7.44 -9.25 21.37
CA ILE A 371 7.07 -7.85 21.61
C ILE A 371 7.18 -7.51 23.10
N LEU A 372 7.15 -6.23 23.44
CA LEU A 372 7.18 -5.77 24.83
C LEU A 372 5.78 -5.80 25.48
N GLU A 373 5.70 -6.09 26.78
CA GLU A 373 4.45 -5.95 27.55
C GLU A 373 3.87 -4.53 27.48
N ALA A 374 4.75 -3.52 27.40
CA ALA A 374 4.38 -2.12 27.23
C ALA A 374 3.57 -1.88 25.95
N HIS A 375 3.85 -2.61 24.87
CA HIS A 375 3.06 -2.55 23.63
C HIS A 375 1.63 -3.05 23.87
N VAL A 376 1.49 -4.18 24.59
CA VAL A 376 0.19 -4.77 24.91
C VAL A 376 -0.64 -3.84 25.79
N LYS A 377 0.01 -3.24 26.80
CA LYS A 377 -0.64 -2.26 27.69
C LYS A 377 -1.13 -1.04 26.91
N SER A 378 -0.26 -0.44 26.10
CA SER A 378 -0.56 0.77 25.33
C SER A 378 -1.70 0.56 24.34
N TRP A 379 -1.70 -0.58 23.63
CA TRP A 379 -2.79 -0.90 22.70
C TRP A 379 -4.12 -1.12 23.39
N ASN A 380 -4.15 -1.79 24.56
CA ASN A 380 -5.39 -1.93 25.33
C ASN A 380 -5.90 -0.58 25.83
N ASN A 381 -5.02 0.29 26.34
CA ASN A 381 -5.38 1.64 26.78
C ASN A 381 -6.02 2.44 25.65
N LEU A 382 -5.33 2.49 24.49
CA LEU A 382 -5.77 3.25 23.32
C LEU A 382 -7.10 2.71 22.78
N ARG A 383 -7.26 1.38 22.71
CA ARG A 383 -8.52 0.77 22.28
C ARG A 383 -9.68 1.08 23.24
N HIS A 384 -9.43 1.07 24.55
CA HIS A 384 -10.45 1.37 25.55
C HIS A 384 -10.84 2.85 25.57
N SER A 385 -9.88 3.77 25.46
CA SER A 385 -10.16 5.20 25.43
C SER A 385 -11.00 5.59 24.21
N LEU A 386 -10.70 5.03 23.03
CA LEU A 386 -11.46 5.30 21.81
C LEU A 386 -12.87 4.69 21.82
N ALA A 387 -13.08 3.59 22.55
CA ALA A 387 -14.38 2.95 22.68
C ALA A 387 -15.33 3.70 23.63
N HIS A 388 -14.78 4.55 24.50
CA HIS A 388 -15.52 5.30 25.50
C HIS A 388 -15.12 6.77 25.35
N ALA A 389 -15.84 7.52 24.51
CA ALA A 389 -15.62 8.94 24.19
C ALA A 389 -15.62 9.85 25.44
N GLY A 390 -14.59 9.75 26.26
CA GLY A 390 -14.41 10.46 27.52
C GLY A 390 -13.36 11.53 27.34
N ASN A 391 -13.85 12.75 27.07
CA ASN A 391 -13.19 14.06 27.17
C ASN A 391 -11.66 14.02 27.39
N MET A 392 -10.90 13.95 26.28
CA MET A 392 -9.43 14.00 26.29
C MET A 392 -8.86 15.42 26.49
N GLU A 393 -9.68 16.43 26.69
CA GLU A 393 -9.29 17.84 26.47
C GLU A 393 -8.82 18.63 27.70
N SER A 394 -8.77 18.07 28.92
CA SER A 394 -8.58 18.93 30.11
C SER A 394 -7.24 18.83 30.87
N ASP A 395 -6.34 17.89 30.55
CA ASP A 395 -5.08 17.72 31.30
C ASP A 395 -3.90 17.26 30.43
N SER A 396 -2.76 17.94 30.56
CA SER A 396 -1.51 17.69 29.80
C SER A 396 -0.89 16.31 30.06
N THR A 397 -1.13 15.73 31.24
CA THR A 397 -0.72 14.38 31.61
C THR A 397 -1.49 13.34 30.80
N THR A 398 -2.82 13.49 30.70
CA THR A 398 -3.67 12.61 29.89
C THR A 398 -3.28 12.66 28.40
N LEU A 399 -3.00 13.85 27.87
CA LEU A 399 -2.50 14.00 26.50
C LEU A 399 -1.12 13.34 26.30
N SER A 400 -0.19 13.52 27.24
CA SER A 400 1.15 12.90 27.19
C SER A 400 1.08 11.37 27.22
N LEU A 401 0.19 10.80 28.04
CA LEU A 401 -0.08 9.36 28.06
C LEU A 401 -0.67 8.87 26.74
N PHE A 402 -1.64 9.60 26.18
CA PHE A 402 -2.24 9.26 24.88
C PHE A 402 -1.22 9.27 23.74
N VAL A 403 -0.37 10.30 23.69
CA VAL A 403 0.76 10.37 22.75
C VAL A 403 1.70 9.18 22.94
N THR A 404 2.06 8.86 24.19
CA THR A 404 2.91 7.70 24.50
C THR A 404 2.30 6.40 23.99
N ASP A 405 1.00 6.20 24.23
CA ASP A 405 0.29 4.99 23.81
C ASP A 405 0.24 4.87 22.29
N ILE A 406 0.04 5.98 21.56
CA ILE A 406 0.10 6.00 20.08
C ILE A 406 1.47 5.56 19.56
N TYR A 407 2.55 6.10 20.11
CA TYR A 407 3.89 5.78 19.63
C TYR A 407 4.27 4.33 19.95
N ASN A 408 3.92 3.84 21.13
CA ASN A 408 4.10 2.43 21.48
C ASN A 408 3.28 1.51 20.57
N CYS A 409 2.06 1.93 20.21
CA CYS A 409 1.25 1.20 19.23
C CYS A 409 1.84 1.26 17.82
N LEU A 410 2.46 2.37 17.41
CA LEU A 410 3.12 2.48 16.11
C LEU A 410 4.36 1.57 16.05
N ASN A 411 5.13 1.50 17.15
CA ASN A 411 6.22 0.54 17.29
C ASN A 411 5.69 -0.90 17.23
N LEU A 412 4.63 -1.22 17.96
CA LEU A 412 3.96 -2.52 17.89
C LEU A 412 3.54 -2.87 16.46
N PHE A 413 2.94 -1.92 15.74
CA PHE A 413 2.53 -2.10 14.35
C PHE A 413 3.71 -2.51 13.45
N TYR A 414 4.86 -1.85 13.59
CA TYR A 414 6.07 -2.22 12.83
C TYR A 414 6.68 -3.56 13.25
N HIS A 415 6.67 -3.88 14.54
CA HIS A 415 7.09 -5.20 15.03
C HIS A 415 6.24 -6.31 14.41
N LEU A 416 4.92 -6.13 14.37
CA LEU A 416 4.01 -7.10 13.77
C LEU A 416 4.24 -7.23 12.25
N ILE A 417 4.52 -6.14 11.54
CA ILE A 417 4.94 -6.21 10.13
C ILE A 417 6.22 -7.02 9.99
N GLY A 418 7.26 -6.69 10.77
CA GLY A 418 8.54 -7.41 10.74
C GLY A 418 8.38 -8.90 10.99
N LEU A 419 7.69 -9.26 12.07
CA LEU A 419 7.39 -10.65 12.42
C LEU A 419 6.60 -11.38 11.32
N SER A 420 5.62 -10.72 10.70
CA SER A 420 4.80 -11.33 9.64
C SER A 420 5.60 -11.71 8.38
N VAL A 421 6.72 -11.04 8.14
CA VAL A 421 7.63 -11.35 7.02
C VAL A 421 8.93 -12.00 7.48
N GLY A 422 9.04 -12.43 8.73
CA GLY A 422 10.24 -13.09 9.27
C GLY A 422 11.47 -12.17 9.35
N TYR A 423 11.28 -10.87 9.56
CA TYR A 423 12.35 -9.93 9.85
C TYR A 423 12.58 -9.86 11.37
N ASP A 424 13.78 -10.23 11.80
CA ASP A 424 14.24 -10.26 13.20
C ASP A 424 15.23 -9.12 13.53
N GLY A 425 15.50 -8.25 12.56
CA GLY A 425 16.39 -7.11 12.75
C GLY A 425 15.79 -6.06 13.67
N ARG A 426 16.67 -5.34 14.38
CA ARG A 426 16.27 -4.23 15.25
C ARG A 426 15.65 -3.10 14.45
N LEU A 427 14.42 -2.69 14.76
CA LEU A 427 13.73 -1.56 14.15
C LEU A 427 14.32 -0.23 14.67
N ILE A 428 14.01 0.87 13.97
CA ILE A 428 14.25 2.20 14.56
C ILE A 428 13.32 2.37 15.76
N GLY A 429 13.86 2.73 16.92
CA GLY A 429 13.09 2.98 18.14
C GLY A 429 13.10 1.82 19.15
N ASP A 430 13.67 0.66 18.81
CA ASP A 430 13.81 -0.50 19.71
C ASP A 430 14.71 -0.27 20.94
N SER A 431 15.29 0.93 21.14
CA SER A 431 16.07 1.26 22.34
C SER A 431 15.29 2.04 23.38
N ASP A 432 14.26 2.79 23.00
CA ASP A 432 13.70 3.80 23.87
C ASP A 432 12.17 3.78 23.73
N LEU A 433 11.49 3.14 24.69
CA LEU A 433 10.14 3.60 25.04
C LEU A 433 10.25 5.13 25.20
N LEU A 434 9.33 5.89 24.60
CA LEU A 434 9.35 7.34 24.76
C LEU A 434 9.52 7.67 26.24
N SER A 435 10.62 8.36 26.57
CA SER A 435 10.81 8.81 27.94
C SER A 435 9.68 9.78 28.30
N PRO A 436 9.26 9.86 29.57
CA PRO A 436 8.23 10.82 29.99
C PRO A 436 8.54 12.27 29.56
N ALA A 437 9.81 12.64 29.45
CA ALA A 437 10.26 13.95 28.98
C ALA A 437 10.07 14.14 27.47
N GLU A 438 10.31 13.11 26.65
CA GLU A 438 10.06 13.15 25.20
C GLU A 438 8.57 13.15 24.89
N SER A 439 7.77 12.36 25.61
CA SER A 439 6.31 12.37 25.49
C SER A 439 5.72 13.75 25.79
N THR A 440 6.19 14.39 26.86
CA THR A 440 5.75 15.75 27.23
C THR A 440 6.11 16.77 26.15
N ARG A 441 7.35 16.76 25.63
CA ARG A 441 7.76 17.66 24.53
C ARG A 441 6.99 17.44 23.24
N LEU A 442 6.63 16.19 22.92
CA LEU A 442 5.82 15.86 21.76
C LEU A 442 4.36 16.31 21.94
N ALA A 443 3.80 16.15 23.15
CA ALA A 443 2.47 16.64 23.48
C ALA A 443 2.39 18.17 23.41
N GLU A 444 3.39 18.88 23.93
CA GLU A 444 3.51 20.35 23.83
C GLU A 444 3.56 20.82 22.37
N ARG A 445 4.36 20.16 21.52
CA ARG A 445 4.39 20.46 20.07
C ARG A 445 3.07 20.22 19.34
N GLN A 446 2.25 19.28 19.83
CA GLN A 446 0.94 19.01 19.23
C GLN A 446 -0.10 20.05 19.68
N LEU A 447 -0.01 20.56 20.91
CA LEU A 447 -0.86 21.64 21.40
C LEU A 447 -0.61 22.96 20.66
N ASP A 448 0.63 23.26 20.27
CA ASP A 448 0.97 24.45 19.47
C ASP A 448 0.43 24.40 18.01
N LEU A 449 -0.10 23.25 17.57
CA LEU A 449 -0.64 23.02 16.22
C LEU A 449 -2.18 23.07 16.16
N PHE A 450 -2.84 23.29 17.31
CA PHE A 450 -4.27 23.60 17.44
C PHE A 450 -4.44 25.10 17.71
#